data_AF-A0AB33C097-F1
#
_entry.id   AF-A0AB33C097-F1
#
_cell.length_a   1.000
_cell.length_b   1.000
_cell.length_c   1.000
_cell.angle_alpha   90.00
_cell.angle_beta   90.00
_cell.angle_gamma   90.00
#
_symmetry.space_group_name_H-M   'P 1'
#
loop_
_entity.id
_entity.type
_entity.pdbx_description
1 polymer ?
#
loop_
_entity_poly.entity_id
_entity_poly.type
_entity_poly.pdbx_seq_one_letter_code
_entity_poly.pdbx_strand_id
1 'polypeptide(L)'
;MSKQFWKNTALSLATVLVVYLSLIGVSIGTDLNRLNYHFEDDHQIPDNYLAQVTSVSQLTDVDPTSPYYEALRSIVERYGCDVGFPDGTYRANRTIVRAEVVITTSACTSVMERVIEESEAVLKEDVNKLNRLLFEITEFLTSKKGDKINV
;
A
#
# COMPACT_ATOMS: atom_id res chain seq x y z
N MET A 1 23.95 -1.87 -49.66
CA MET A 1 23.34 -1.12 -48.52
C MET A 1 24.41 -0.87 -47.48
N SER A 2 24.66 0.39 -47.12
CA SER A 2 25.84 0.81 -46.35
C SER A 2 25.71 0.45 -44.86
N LYS A 3 26.81 -0.04 -44.25
CA LYS A 3 26.89 -0.35 -42.81
C LYS A 3 26.54 0.85 -41.92
N GLN A 4 26.66 2.08 -42.46
CA GLN A 4 26.31 3.30 -41.77
C GLN A 4 24.80 3.47 -41.57
N PHE A 5 23.99 2.97 -42.50
CA PHE A 5 22.53 3.01 -42.39
C PHE A 5 22.03 2.21 -41.18
N TRP A 6 22.59 1.01 -40.97
CA TRP A 6 22.24 0.13 -39.85
C TRP A 6 22.67 0.66 -38.47
N LYS A 7 23.77 1.41 -38.40
CA LYS A 7 24.21 2.05 -37.15
C LYS A 7 23.23 3.15 -36.72
N ASN A 8 22.79 3.97 -37.66
CA ASN A 8 21.90 5.10 -37.37
C ASN A 8 20.47 4.63 -37.03
N THR A 9 19.98 3.58 -37.70
CA THR A 9 18.65 3.01 -37.38
C THR A 9 18.65 2.29 -36.03
N ALA A 10 19.68 1.51 -35.72
CA ALA A 10 19.79 0.84 -34.42
C ALA A 10 19.88 1.83 -33.25
N LEU A 11 20.64 2.92 -33.41
CA LEU A 11 20.76 3.96 -32.39
C LEU A 11 19.43 4.68 -32.13
N SER A 12 18.66 4.96 -33.19
CA SER A 12 17.34 5.58 -33.07
C SER A 12 16.29 4.68 -32.42
N LEU A 13 16.33 3.37 -32.69
CA LEU A 13 15.41 2.43 -32.05
C LEU A 13 15.73 2.25 -30.57
N ALA A 14 17.02 2.24 -30.20
CA ALA A 14 17.44 2.15 -28.81
C ALA A 14 16.99 3.37 -27.99
N THR A 15 17.08 4.59 -28.52
CA THR A 15 16.63 5.79 -27.81
C THR A 15 15.11 5.82 -27.64
N VAL A 16 14.35 5.43 -28.67
CA VAL A 16 12.87 5.33 -28.57
C VAL A 16 12.46 4.27 -27.54
N LEU A 17 13.15 3.13 -27.49
CA LEU A 17 12.86 2.06 -26.55
C LEU A 17 13.16 2.48 -25.10
N VAL A 18 14.25 3.19 -24.85
CA VAL A 18 14.58 3.75 -23.53
C VAL A 18 13.53 4.79 -23.09
N VAL A 19 13.12 5.68 -23.99
CA VAL A 19 12.06 6.68 -23.69
C VAL A 19 10.73 5.98 -23.39
N TYR A 20 10.35 4.97 -24.17
CA TYR A 20 9.11 4.21 -23.96
C TYR A 20 9.12 3.44 -22.62
N LEU A 21 10.24 2.81 -22.26
CA LEU A 21 10.39 2.15 -20.96
C LEU A 21 10.31 3.15 -19.79
N SER A 22 10.83 4.36 -19.96
CA SER A 22 10.73 5.41 -18.93
C SER A 22 9.29 5.90 -18.69
N LEU A 23 8.43 5.90 -19.72
CA LEU A 23 7.03 6.32 -19.61
C LEU A 23 6.13 5.27 -18.96
N ILE A 24 6.47 3.98 -19.09
CA ILE A 24 5.72 2.87 -18.47
C ILE A 24 6.17 2.63 -17.02
N GLY A 25 7.22 3.33 -16.56
CA GLY A 25 7.76 3.13 -15.22
C GLY A 25 8.48 1.78 -15.07
N VAL A 26 8.90 1.14 -16.16
CA VAL A 26 9.73 -0.07 -16.10
C VAL A 26 11.14 0.37 -15.71
N SER A 27 11.41 0.38 -14.40
CA SER A 27 12.74 0.61 -13.87
C SER A 27 13.67 -0.55 -14.26
N ILE A 28 14.76 -0.24 -14.95
CA ILE A 28 15.86 -1.18 -15.22
C ILE A 28 16.48 -1.56 -13.88
N GLY A 29 16.07 -2.69 -13.30
CA GLY A 29 16.77 -3.39 -12.22
C GLY A 29 17.31 -2.52 -11.09
N THR A 30 16.65 -1.41 -10.74
CA THR A 30 16.90 -0.78 -9.46
C THR A 30 16.32 -1.75 -8.46
N ASP A 31 17.21 -2.43 -7.75
CA ASP A 31 16.88 -3.35 -6.67
C ASP A 31 15.93 -2.62 -5.70
N LEU A 32 14.61 -2.86 -5.83
CA LEU A 32 13.60 -2.22 -4.98
C LEU A 32 13.80 -2.60 -3.51
N ASN A 33 14.60 -3.64 -3.26
CA ASN A 33 15.06 -4.04 -1.94
C ASN A 33 15.94 -2.98 -1.24
N ARG A 34 16.50 -2.01 -1.97
CA ARG A 34 17.27 -0.88 -1.39
C ARG A 34 16.42 0.24 -0.80
N LEU A 35 15.09 0.22 -0.97
CA LEU A 35 14.17 1.05 -0.20
C LEU A 35 13.65 0.34 1.06
N ASN A 36 14.06 -0.90 1.32
CA ASN A 36 13.87 -1.54 2.61
C ASN A 36 14.86 -0.90 3.60
N TYR A 37 14.55 0.32 4.01
CA TYR A 37 15.19 0.99 5.12
C TYR A 37 14.76 0.22 6.37
N HIS A 38 15.53 -0.83 6.68
CA HIS A 38 15.41 -1.52 7.95
C HIS A 38 15.82 -0.50 9.01
N PHE A 39 14.83 0.06 9.70
CA PHE A 39 15.04 0.91 10.86
C PHE A 39 15.51 -0.02 11.99
N GLU A 40 16.74 -0.49 11.89
CA GLU A 40 17.43 -1.26 12.91
C GLU A 40 17.84 -0.24 13.99
N ASP A 41 16.87 0.15 14.82
CA ASP A 41 17.09 1.09 15.91
C ASP A 41 17.75 0.35 17.07
N ASP A 42 19.06 0.51 17.22
CA ASP A 42 19.80 0.19 18.44
C ASP A 42 19.42 1.14 19.60
N HIS A 43 18.57 2.14 19.36
CA HIS A 43 17.78 2.74 20.43
C HIS A 43 16.54 1.91 20.66
N GLN A 44 16.62 1.10 21.72
CA GLN A 44 15.48 0.48 22.34
C GLN A 44 14.53 1.58 22.84
N ILE A 45 13.70 2.11 21.94
CA ILE A 45 12.49 2.86 22.28
C ILE A 45 11.75 1.91 23.19
N PRO A 46 11.61 2.22 24.49
CA PRO A 46 11.01 1.28 25.40
C PRO A 46 9.58 1.01 24.94
N ASP A 47 9.14 -0.25 25.00
CA ASP A 47 7.83 -0.70 24.46
C ASP A 47 6.64 0.08 25.04
N ASN A 48 6.87 0.86 26.09
CA ASN A 48 5.94 1.77 26.73
C ASN A 48 6.05 3.22 26.23
N TYR A 49 6.64 3.52 25.07
CA TYR A 49 6.72 4.90 24.61
C TYR A 49 5.39 5.40 24.04
N LEU A 50 4.65 4.53 23.35
CA LEU A 50 3.28 4.78 22.91
C LEU A 50 2.30 3.92 23.73
N ALA A 51 1.12 4.48 24.01
CA ALA A 51 0.00 3.70 24.48
C ALA A 51 -0.74 3.08 23.30
N GLN A 52 -1.18 1.84 23.50
CA GLN A 52 -2.24 1.26 22.67
C GLN A 52 -3.58 1.91 23.06
N VAL A 53 -3.78 3.14 22.60
CA VAL A 53 -5.04 3.85 22.80
C VAL A 53 -6.02 3.35 21.75
N THR A 54 -6.97 2.54 22.19
CA THR A 54 -7.95 1.88 21.31
C THR A 54 -9.18 2.76 21.04
N SER A 55 -9.29 3.91 21.70
CA SER A 55 -10.32 4.91 21.44
C SER A 55 -9.88 6.31 21.87
N VAL A 56 -10.16 7.32 21.05
CA VAL A 56 -9.83 8.74 21.32
C VAL A 56 -10.47 9.24 22.61
N SER A 57 -11.61 8.68 23.04
CA SER A 57 -12.25 9.04 24.31
C SER A 57 -11.43 8.64 25.54
N GLN A 58 -10.38 7.83 25.38
CA GLN A 58 -9.45 7.47 26.46
C GLN A 58 -8.37 8.55 26.66
N LEU A 59 -8.24 9.50 25.74
CA LEU A 59 -7.30 10.61 25.85
C LEU A 59 -7.87 11.68 26.79
N THR A 60 -7.09 12.04 27.81
CA THR A 60 -7.50 12.96 28.89
C THR A 60 -7.32 14.43 28.54
N ASP A 61 -6.50 14.73 27.53
CA ASP A 61 -6.14 16.09 27.11
C ASP A 61 -6.74 16.50 25.76
N VAL A 62 -7.65 15.68 25.21
CA VAL A 62 -8.36 15.97 23.96
C VAL A 62 -9.84 16.16 24.26
N ASP A 63 -10.31 17.41 24.14
CA ASP A 63 -11.72 17.74 24.29
C ASP A 63 -12.53 17.22 23.08
N PRO A 64 -13.71 16.59 23.28
CA PRO A 64 -14.62 16.20 22.20
C PRO A 64 -15.04 17.33 21.25
N THR A 65 -14.97 18.58 21.69
CA THR A 65 -15.26 19.79 20.89
C THR A 65 -14.04 20.32 20.13
N SER A 66 -12.86 19.72 20.34
CA SER A 66 -11.61 20.12 19.69
C SER A 66 -11.65 19.89 18.18
N PRO A 67 -11.08 20.78 17.37
CA PRO A 67 -10.96 20.57 15.92
C PRO A 67 -10.13 19.32 15.56
N TYR A 68 -9.32 18.81 16.48
CA TYR A 68 -8.48 17.62 16.27
C TYR A 68 -9.20 16.31 16.59
N TYR A 69 -10.32 16.37 17.31
CA TYR A 69 -11.00 15.18 17.82
C TYR A 69 -11.44 14.25 16.69
N GLU A 70 -12.07 14.79 15.64
CA GLU A 70 -12.56 13.98 14.52
C GLU A 70 -11.41 13.40 13.68
N ALA A 71 -10.30 14.13 13.54
CA ALA A 71 -9.11 13.63 12.86
C ALA A 71 -8.50 12.44 13.61
N LEU A 72 -8.30 12.58 14.91
CA LEU A 72 -7.81 11.49 15.76
C LEU A 72 -8.76 10.30 15.75
N ARG A 73 -10.08 10.57 15.80
CA ARG A 73 -11.10 9.54 15.81
C ARG A 73 -11.06 8.72 14.52
N SER A 74 -10.92 9.38 13.38
CA SER A 74 -10.76 8.69 12.11
C SER A 74 -9.52 7.78 12.10
N ILE A 75 -8.40 8.22 12.68
CA ILE A 75 -7.14 7.47 12.69
C ILE A 75 -7.21 6.27 13.64
N VAL A 76 -7.72 6.45 14.85
CA VAL A 76 -7.79 5.40 15.86
C VAL A 76 -8.93 4.42 15.58
N GLU A 77 -10.15 4.92 15.35
CA GLU A 77 -11.32 4.03 15.25
C GLU A 77 -11.41 3.36 13.88
N ARG A 78 -11.00 4.04 12.79
CA ARG A 78 -11.13 3.50 11.44
C ARG A 78 -9.88 2.76 10.98
N TYR A 79 -8.71 3.28 11.29
CA TYR A 79 -7.45 2.68 10.86
C TYR A 79 -6.81 1.85 11.98
N GLY A 80 -7.16 2.04 13.26
CA GLY A 80 -6.57 1.27 14.35
C GLY A 80 -5.11 1.64 14.59
N CYS A 81 -4.72 2.86 14.22
CA CYS A 81 -3.42 3.43 14.54
C CYS A 81 -3.39 3.82 16.02
N ASP A 82 -2.36 3.38 16.72
CA ASP A 82 -2.10 3.81 18.10
C ASP A 82 -1.63 5.27 18.13
N VAL A 83 -2.32 6.10 18.92
CA VAL A 83 -1.97 7.51 19.10
C VAL A 83 -1.94 7.86 20.58
N GLY A 84 -0.89 8.57 21.00
CA GLY A 84 -0.76 9.06 22.37
C GLY A 84 0.15 8.23 23.27
N PHE A 85 0.23 8.67 24.52
CA PHE A 85 1.18 8.24 25.52
C PHE A 85 0.54 7.29 26.55
N PRO A 86 1.34 6.44 27.24
CA PRO A 86 0.88 5.55 28.33
C PRO A 86 0.07 6.22 29.43
N ASP A 87 0.26 7.52 29.64
CA ASP A 87 -0.49 8.31 30.61
C ASP A 87 -1.87 8.75 30.09
N GLY A 88 -2.28 8.30 28.91
CA GLY A 88 -3.56 8.64 28.29
C GLY A 88 -3.60 10.08 27.80
N THR A 89 -2.48 10.62 27.32
CA THR A 89 -2.40 11.98 26.75
C THR A 89 -1.94 11.96 25.31
N TYR A 90 -2.37 12.92 24.49
CA TYR A 90 -1.92 13.15 23.13
C TYR A 90 -0.76 14.16 23.08
N ARG A 91 -0.74 15.10 24.01
CA ARG A 91 0.26 16.17 24.20
C ARG A 91 0.38 17.09 22.99
N ALA A 92 -0.73 17.57 22.45
CA ALA A 92 -0.73 18.44 21.25
C ALA A 92 0.06 19.75 21.42
N ASN A 93 0.18 20.25 22.66
CA ASN A 93 0.72 21.58 22.97
C ASN A 93 2.23 21.59 23.30
N ARG A 94 2.98 20.55 22.94
CA ARG A 94 4.43 20.49 23.14
C ARG A 94 5.18 20.28 21.83
N THR A 95 6.48 20.59 21.87
CA THR A 95 7.38 20.26 20.76
C THR A 95 7.45 18.74 20.57
N ILE A 96 7.28 18.31 19.33
CA ILE A 96 7.43 16.91 18.91
C ILE A 96 8.91 16.57 18.73
N VAL A 97 9.32 15.40 19.23
CA VAL A 97 10.72 14.93 19.08
C VAL A 97 10.81 14.06 17.82
N ARG A 98 11.94 14.05 17.12
CA ARG A 98 12.08 13.26 15.87
C ARG A 98 11.82 11.75 16.08
N ALA A 99 12.28 11.20 17.20
CA ALA A 99 12.03 9.80 17.56
C ALA A 99 10.53 9.51 17.73
N GLU A 100 9.78 10.43 18.34
CA GLU A 100 8.33 10.30 18.54
C GLU A 100 7.56 10.14 17.22
N VAL A 101 8.00 10.86 16.18
CA VAL A 101 7.42 10.74 14.84
C VAL A 101 7.67 9.35 14.27
N VAL A 102 8.87 8.80 14.42
CA VAL A 102 9.22 7.46 13.90
C VAL A 102 8.35 6.40 14.55
N ILE A 103 8.19 6.44 15.87
CA ILE A 103 7.42 5.44 16.60
C ILE A 103 5.94 5.52 16.21
N THR A 104 5.37 6.73 16.17
CA THR A 104 3.98 6.96 15.77
C THR A 104 3.73 6.52 14.32
N THR A 105 4.71 6.75 13.43
CA THR A 105 4.62 6.32 12.03
C THR A 105 4.72 4.81 11.90
N SER A 106 5.66 4.17 12.62
CA SER A 106 5.83 2.71 12.64
C SER A 106 4.55 2.00 13.10
N ALA A 107 3.93 2.49 14.17
CA ALA A 107 2.66 1.98 14.67
C ALA A 107 1.57 1.98 13.57
N CYS A 108 1.42 3.09 12.85
CA CYS A 108 0.50 3.17 11.72
C CYS A 108 0.90 2.35 10.49
N THR A 109 2.19 2.10 10.26
CA THR A 109 2.65 1.27 9.12
C THR A 109 2.19 -0.17 9.26
N SER A 110 2.21 -0.72 10.48
CA SER A 110 1.72 -2.09 10.74
C SER A 110 0.25 -2.29 10.35
N VAL A 111 -0.58 -1.24 10.49
CA VAL A 111 -1.97 -1.24 10.04
C VAL A 111 -2.04 -1.34 8.51
N MET A 112 -1.23 -0.56 7.81
CA MET A 112 -1.25 -0.54 6.34
C MET A 112 -0.87 -1.90 5.77
N GLU A 113 0.13 -2.56 6.35
CA GLU A 113 0.53 -3.92 5.97
C GLU A 113 -0.65 -4.89 6.11
N ARG A 114 -1.36 -4.87 7.25
CA ARG A 114 -2.56 -5.69 7.45
C ARG A 114 -3.65 -5.42 6.41
N VAL A 115 -3.96 -4.15 6.13
CA VAL A 115 -5.00 -3.78 5.15
C VAL A 115 -4.63 -4.26 3.74
N ILE A 116 -3.34 -4.23 3.40
CA ILE A 116 -2.84 -4.71 2.11
C ILE A 116 -2.97 -6.24 2.01
N GLU A 117 -2.60 -6.97 3.06
CA GLU A 117 -2.74 -8.44 3.10
C GLU A 117 -4.20 -8.89 2.97
N GLU A 118 -5.11 -8.23 3.68
CA GLU A 118 -6.56 -8.49 3.57
C GLU A 118 -7.08 -8.19 2.16
N SER A 119 -6.64 -7.08 1.57
CA SER A 119 -7.04 -6.69 0.21
C SER A 119 -6.54 -7.68 -0.85
N GLU A 120 -5.32 -8.22 -0.70
CA GLU A 120 -4.79 -9.22 -1.62
C GLU A 120 -5.61 -10.52 -1.57
N ALA A 121 -6.02 -10.95 -0.37
CA ALA A 121 -6.86 -12.13 -0.21
C ALA A 121 -8.22 -11.96 -0.90
N VAL A 122 -8.87 -10.80 -0.71
CA VAL A 122 -10.14 -10.47 -1.37
C VAL A 122 -10.00 -10.43 -2.89
N LEU A 123 -8.94 -9.81 -3.41
CA LEU A 123 -8.69 -9.75 -4.86
C LEU A 123 -8.50 -11.13 -5.48
N LYS A 124 -7.77 -12.04 -4.80
CA LYS A 124 -7.60 -13.42 -5.27
C LYS A 124 -8.92 -14.17 -5.34
N GLU A 125 -9.80 -13.99 -4.36
CA GLU A 125 -11.13 -14.60 -4.36
C GLU A 125 -11.96 -14.12 -5.56
N ASP A 126 -11.99 -12.80 -5.81
CA ASP A 126 -12.76 -12.24 -6.91
C ASP A 126 -12.22 -12.64 -8.29
N VAL A 127 -10.90 -12.73 -8.46
CA VAL A 127 -10.28 -13.28 -9.68
C VAL A 127 -10.70 -14.73 -9.90
N ASN A 128 -10.74 -15.55 -8.85
CA ASN A 128 -11.18 -16.94 -8.97
C ASN A 128 -12.66 -17.05 -9.37
N LYS A 129 -13.53 -16.18 -8.83
CA LYS A 129 -14.94 -16.09 -9.25
C LYS A 129 -15.06 -15.71 -10.72
N LEU A 130 -14.33 -14.70 -11.17
CA LEU A 130 -14.34 -14.27 -12.57
C LEU A 130 -13.89 -15.40 -13.51
N ASN A 131 -12.80 -16.09 -13.17
CA ASN A 131 -12.31 -17.24 -13.97
C ASN A 131 -13.35 -18.36 -14.06
N ARG A 132 -14.06 -18.65 -12.97
CA ARG A 132 -15.14 -19.64 -12.96
C ARG A 132 -16.31 -19.23 -13.87
N LEU A 133 -16.72 -17.97 -13.82
CA LEU A 133 -17.78 -17.45 -14.70
C LEU A 133 -17.37 -17.50 -16.17
N LEU A 134 -16.12 -17.16 -16.48
CA LEU A 134 -15.60 -17.27 -17.85
C LEU A 134 -15.64 -18.71 -18.35
N PHE A 135 -15.26 -19.67 -17.51
CA PHE A 135 -15.33 -21.09 -17.85
C PHE A 135 -16.78 -21.51 -18.17
N GLU A 136 -17.74 -21.15 -17.32
CA GLU A 136 -19.18 -21.46 -17.51
C GLU A 136 -19.74 -20.83 -18.81
N ILE A 137 -19.36 -19.59 -19.11
CA ILE A 137 -19.76 -18.94 -20.38
C ILE A 137 -19.17 -19.67 -21.57
N THR A 138 -17.88 -20.05 -21.53
CA THR A 138 -17.25 -20.77 -22.65
C THR A 138 -17.87 -22.16 -22.89
N GLU A 139 -18.24 -22.85 -21.82
CA GLU A 139 -18.96 -24.13 -21.90
C GLU A 139 -20.35 -23.95 -22.52
N PHE A 140 -21.11 -22.95 -22.07
CA PHE A 140 -22.41 -22.64 -22.64
C PHE A 140 -22.33 -22.27 -24.14
N LEU A 141 -21.35 -21.46 -24.52
CA LEU A 141 -21.15 -21.06 -25.92
C LEU A 141 -20.75 -22.23 -26.82
N THR A 142 -19.92 -23.16 -26.34
CA THR A 142 -19.54 -24.35 -27.11
C THR A 142 -20.71 -25.33 -27.25
N SER A 143 -21.49 -25.54 -26.18
CA SER A 143 -22.74 -26.31 -26.20
C SER A 143 -23.77 -25.73 -27.18
N LYS A 144 -24.01 -24.41 -27.13
CA LYS A 144 -24.93 -23.73 -28.07
C LYS A 144 -24.46 -23.76 -29.52
N LYS A 145 -23.14 -23.81 -29.77
CA LYS A 145 -22.59 -23.92 -31.13
C LYS A 145 -22.77 -25.32 -31.72
N GLY A 146 -22.72 -26.37 -30.89
CA GLY A 146 -23.04 -27.75 -31.30
C GLY A 146 -24.52 -27.95 -31.65
N ASP A 147 -25.42 -27.28 -30.93
CA ASP A 147 -26.88 -27.34 -31.14
C ASP A 147 -27.33 -26.73 -32.49
N LYS A 148 -26.61 -25.73 -33.01
CA LYS A 148 -26.90 -25.11 -34.31
C LYS A 148 -26.34 -25.85 -35.54
N ILE A 149 -25.56 -26.92 -35.36
CA ILE A 149 -24.99 -27.70 -36.48
C ILE A 149 -25.88 -28.92 -36.83
N ASN A 150 -26.90 -29.21 -36.02
CA ASN A 150 -27.83 -30.33 -36.21
C ASN A 150 -29.24 -29.92 -36.73
N VAL A 151 -29.37 -28.79 -37.43
CA VAL A 151 -30.61 -28.37 -38.11
C VAL A 151 -30.33 -28.02 -39.56
#